data_AF-A0A392VZ90-F1
#
_entry.id   AF-A0A392VZ90-F1
#
_cell.length_a   1.000
_cell.length_b   1.000
_cell.length_c   1.000
_cell.angle_alpha   90.00
_cell.angle_beta   90.00
_cell.angle_gamma   90.00
#
_symmetry.space_group_name_H-M   'P 1'
#
loop_
_entity.id
_entity.type
_entity.pdbx_description
1 polymer ?
#
loop_
_entity_poly.entity_id
_entity_poly.type
_entity_poly.pdbx_seq_one_letter_code
_entity_poly.pdbx_strand_id
1 'polypeptide(L)' 'IAGLAGYDFVVIDMEHGHGSISDALPCLHALAASQTAAILRVPETTAAWAKKALDLGPQGIMFPMIES' A
#
# COMPACT_ATOMS: atom_id res chain seq x y z
N ILE A 1 -8.21 9.42 8.81
CA ILE A 1 -8.47 10.71 8.14
C ILE A 1 -8.48 10.55 6.63
N ALA A 2 -7.39 10.09 5.99
CA ALA A 2 -7.34 9.93 4.53
C ALA A 2 -8.51 9.10 3.94
N GLY A 3 -8.87 7.98 4.57
CA GLY A 3 -10.00 7.15 4.13
C GLY A 3 -11.39 7.80 4.26
N LEU A 4 -11.52 8.91 4.98
CA LEU A 4 -12.78 9.65 5.11
C LEU A 4 -12.85 10.88 4.18
N ALA A 5 -11.80 11.13 3.40
CA ALA A 5 -11.69 12.33 2.57
C ALA A 5 -12.39 12.22 1.20
N GLY A 6 -12.99 11.05 0.87
CA GLY A 6 -13.71 10.85 -0.38
C GLY A 6 -12.84 10.53 -1.59
N TYR A 7 -11.59 10.10 -1.39
CA TYR A 7 -10.73 9.60 -2.47
C TYR A 7 -11.17 8.21 -2.93
N ASP A 8 -10.99 7.91 -4.22
CA ASP A 8 -11.22 6.56 -4.77
C ASP A 8 -10.26 5.53 -4.18
N PHE A 9 -9.01 5.94 -3.92
CA PHE A 9 -7.99 5.12 -3.26
C PHE A 9 -6.97 5.96 -2.49
N VAL A 10 -6.21 5.30 -1.63
CA VAL A 10 -5.07 5.87 -0.91
C VAL A 10 -3.83 5.01 -1.15
N VAL A 11 -2.70 5.66 -1.41
CA VAL A 11 -1.40 4.99 -1.52
C VAL A 11 -0.71 4.97 -0.16
N ILE A 12 -0.33 3.78 0.29
CA ILE A 12 0.57 3.58 1.41
C ILE A 12 1.99 3.49 0.83
N ASP A 13 2.79 4.53 1.06
CA ASP A 13 4.14 4.64 0.52
C ASP A 13 5.18 4.00 1.45
N MET A 14 5.80 2.91 1.00
CA MET A 14 6.92 2.27 1.69
C MET A 14 8.27 2.51 0.98
N GLU A 15 8.32 3.24 -0.13
CA GLU A 15 9.58 3.57 -0.83
C GLU A 15 10.23 4.83 -0.26
N HIS A 16 9.42 5.87 -0.05
CA HIS A 16 9.89 7.15 0.48
C HIS A 16 9.20 7.53 1.79
N GLY A 17 8.16 6.80 2.17
CA GLY A 17 7.55 6.91 3.49
C GLY A 17 8.45 6.32 4.57
N HIS A 18 8.24 6.79 5.80
CA HIS A 18 8.98 6.30 6.97
C HIS A 18 8.45 4.95 7.50
N GLY A 19 7.39 4.42 6.88
CA GLY A 19 6.69 3.22 7.33
C GLY A 19 7.36 1.94 6.84
N SER A 20 7.34 0.93 7.70
CA SER A 20 7.73 -0.45 7.37
C SER A 20 6.54 -1.29 6.94
N ILE A 21 6.79 -2.54 6.56
CA ILE A 21 5.74 -3.50 6.24
C ILE A 21 4.77 -3.74 7.41
N SER A 22 5.28 -3.70 8.64
CA SER A 22 4.47 -3.87 9.83
C SER A 22 3.54 -2.68 10.08
N ASP A 23 3.93 -1.48 9.62
CA ASP A 23 3.12 -0.26 9.72
C ASP A 23 2.04 -0.18 8.63
N ALA A 24 2.22 -0.90 7.52
CA ALA A 24 1.25 -0.94 6.43
C ALA A 24 -0.07 -1.63 6.84
N LEU A 25 -0.01 -2.70 7.64
CA LEU A 25 -1.21 -3.48 8.01
C LEU A 25 -2.25 -2.65 8.79
N PRO A 26 -1.89 -1.85 9.83
CA PRO A 26 -2.83 -0.93 10.46
C PRO A 26 -3.47 0.08 9.49
N CYS A 27 -2.70 0.60 8.53
CA CYS A 27 -3.22 1.51 7.51
C CYS A 27 -4.24 0.81 6.60
N LEU A 28 -3.97 -0.43 6.19
CA LEU A 28 -4.90 -1.24 5.39
C LEU A 28 -6.21 -1.48 6.14
N HIS A 29 -6.15 -1.84 7.42
CA HIS A 29 -7.35 -2.00 8.26
C HIS A 29 -8.15 -0.70 8.38
N ALA A 30 -7.48 0.44 8.57
CA ALA A 30 -8.14 1.74 8.68
C ALA A 30 -8.85 2.14 7.38
N LEU A 31 -8.24 1.89 6.22
CA LEU A 31 -8.83 2.16 4.91
C LEU A 31 -9.97 1.20 4.57
N ALA A 32 -9.85 -0.08 4.94
CA ALA A 32 -10.92 -1.06 4.79
C ALA A 32 -12.17 -0.66 5.61
N ALA A 33 -11.98 -0.18 6.83
CA ALA A 33 -13.08 0.29 7.68
C ALA A 33 -13.82 1.52 7.10
N SER A 34 -13.13 2.35 6.31
CA SER A 34 -13.74 3.47 5.60
C SER A 34 -14.18 3.13 4.16
N GLN A 35 -14.11 1.86 3.77
CA GLN A 35 -14.41 1.38 2.41
C GLN A 35 -13.59 2.09 1.31
N THR A 36 -12.37 2.52 1.63
CA THR A 36 -11.46 3.17 0.68
C THR A 36 -10.46 2.15 0.17
N ALA A 37 -10.26 2.07 -1.14
CA ALA A 37 -9.27 1.16 -1.71
C ALA A 37 -7.85 1.57 -1.27
N ALA A 38 -7.02 0.59 -0.94
CA ALA A 38 -5.64 0.80 -0.57
C ALA A 38 -4.70 0.25 -1.64
N ILE A 39 -3.74 1.08 -2.06
CA ILE A 39 -2.65 0.70 -2.95
C ILE A 39 -1.37 0.70 -2.15
N LEU A 40 -0.61 -0.39 -2.17
CA LEU A 40 0.68 -0.47 -1.49
C LEU A 40 1.81 -0.23 -2.48
N ARG A 41 2.59 0.84 -2.28
CA ARG A 41 3.82 1.09 -3.05
C ARG A 41 4.97 0.38 -2.37
N VAL A 42 5.51 -0.65 -3.04
CA VAL A 42 6.63 -1.42 -2.51
C VAL A 42 7.93 -0.63 -2.60
N PRO A 43 8.90 -0.84 -1.70
CA PRO A 43 10.17 -0.11 -1.74
C PRO A 43 11.05 -0.47 -2.93
N GLU A 44 10.94 -1.71 -3.44
CA GLU A 44 11.73 -2.20 -4.56
C GLU A 44 10.90 -3.16 -5.41
N THR A 45 11.15 -3.16 -6.72
CA THR A 45 10.52 -4.07 -7.68
C THR A 45 11.17 -5.44 -7.63
N THR A 46 10.84 -6.22 -6.60
CA THR A 46 11.29 -7.61 -6.44
C THR A 46 10.14 -8.56 -6.15
N ALA A 47 10.29 -9.83 -6.55
CA ALA A 47 9.30 -10.86 -6.25
C ALA A 47 9.10 -11.07 -4.73
N ALA A 48 10.12 -10.83 -3.92
CA ALA A 48 10.02 -10.93 -2.47
C ALA A 48 9.09 -9.85 -1.89
N TRP A 49 9.22 -8.61 -2.36
CA TRP A 49 8.32 -7.51 -1.98
C TRP A 49 6.91 -7.68 -2.54
N ALA A 50 6.78 -8.18 -3.77
CA ALA A 50 5.47 -8.51 -4.34
C ALA A 50 4.72 -9.55 -3.50
N LYS A 51 5.38 -10.66 -3.09
CA LYS A 51 4.78 -11.68 -2.23
C LYS A 51 4.33 -11.11 -0.89
N LYS A 52 5.25 -10.40 -0.22
CA LYS A 52 4.96 -9.71 1.05
C LYS A 52 3.78 -8.76 0.95
N ALA A 53 3.70 -7.98 -0.14
CA ALA A 53 2.59 -7.08 -0.39
C ALA A 53 1.27 -7.85 -0.61
N LEU A 54 1.29 -8.94 -1.40
CA LEU A 54 0.12 -9.79 -1.61
C LEU A 54 -0.38 -10.44 -0.31
N ASP A 55 0.54 -10.89 0.56
CA ASP A 55 0.20 -11.49 1.86
C ASP A 55 -0.52 -10.49 2.79
N LEU A 56 -0.26 -9.19 2.65
CA LEU A 56 -0.96 -8.12 3.38
C LEU A 56 -2.37 -7.81 2.84
N GLY A 57 -2.68 -8.22 1.59
CA GLY A 57 -3.99 -8.07 0.97
C GLY A 57 -4.44 -6.64 0.61
N PRO A 58 -3.59 -5.75 0.05
CA PRO A 58 -4.05 -4.49 -0.51
C PRO A 58 -4.89 -4.73 -1.78
N GLN A 59 -5.73 -3.76 -2.17
CA GLN A 59 -6.51 -3.82 -3.41
C GLN A 59 -5.65 -3.62 -4.65
N GLY A 60 -4.43 -3.10 -4.49
CA GLY A 60 -3.45 -3.01 -5.57
C GLY A 60 -2.02 -2.82 -5.07
N ILE A 61 -1.08 -3.08 -5.97
CA ILE A 61 0.36 -2.94 -5.73
C ILE A 61 0.90 -1.94 -6.76
N MET A 62 1.68 -0.96 -6.28
CA MET A 62 2.41 -0.01 -7.11
C MET A 62 3.89 -0.38 -7.08
N PHE A 63 4.45 -0.68 -8.25
CA PHE A 63 5.88 -0.96 -8.42
C PHE A 63 6.64 0.31 -8.77
N PRO A 64 7.75 0.63 -8.08
CA PRO A 64 8.57 1.78 -8.42
C PRO A 64 9.49 1.51 -9.61
N MET A 65 9.89 2.59 -10.30
CA MET A 65 10.99 2.59 -11.28
C MET A 65 10.90 1.49 -12.35
N ILE A 66 9.73 1.35 -13.00
CA ILE A 66 9.58 0.45 -14.16
C ILE A 66 10.06 1.17 -15.43
N GLU A 67 11.11 0.65 -16.05
CA GLU A 67 11.75 1.24 -17.23
C GLU A 67 11.38 0.57 -18.56
N SER A 68 10.75 -0.62 -18.52
CA SER A 68 10.25 -1.35 -19.69
C SER A 68 9.23 -2.43 -19.33
#